data_AF-A0A2K8VBP2-F1
#
_entry.id   AF-A0A2K8VBP2-F1
#
_cell.length_a   1.000
_cell.length_b   1.000
_cell.length_c   1.000
_cell.angle_alpha   90.00
_cell.angle_beta   90.00
_cell.angle_gamma   90.00
#
_symmetry.space_group_name_H-M   'P 1'
#
loop_
_entity.id
_entity.type
_entity.pdbx_description
1 polymer ?
#
loop_
_entity_poly.entity_id
_entity_poly.type
_entity_poly.pdbx_seq_one_letter_code
_entity_poly.pdbx_strand_id
1 'polypeptide(L)'
;MQKLKRGYLFDYKKQTWKVTDIYKIKWDDGSQTTEYQVKNKKGEVRYLMLEFVRKQKTSFTFWEKIADINQFLKTISKTEADFVSIGSAKFPKQFQYKNVTYTFDERCDGTCHYDYETERVNSLDYTNDDDSKFFAIQLWDDEIEISTGISILKSQISNIQERTTFISSDSVWDFISKYFVGIIFTLFMLMTFLLNKCSSNSWDGNRDPNDSTKVYRNSNNYYRGRSSRGFGK
;
A
#
# COMPACT_ATOMS: atom_id res chain seq x y z
N MET A 1 -24.11 7.02 -4.90
CA MET A 1 -22.64 7.13 -5.07
C MET A 1 -22.29 6.23 -6.24
N GLN A 2 -21.31 6.55 -7.07
CA GLN A 2 -20.83 5.56 -8.04
C GLN A 2 -20.35 4.33 -7.26
N LYS A 3 -20.71 3.13 -7.71
CA LYS A 3 -20.23 1.88 -7.12
C LYS A 3 -18.72 1.77 -7.37
N LEU A 4 -17.93 1.69 -6.30
CA LEU A 4 -16.49 1.55 -6.43
C LEU A 4 -16.16 0.14 -6.94
N LYS A 5 -15.08 0.02 -7.71
CA LYS A 5 -14.57 -1.28 -8.18
C LYS A 5 -13.15 -1.47 -7.66
N ARG A 6 -12.68 -2.72 -7.63
CA ARG A 6 -11.26 -3.02 -7.38
C ARG A 6 -10.39 -2.17 -8.32
N GLY A 7 -9.35 -1.59 -7.77
CA GLY A 7 -8.44 -0.69 -8.46
C GLY A 7 -8.80 0.79 -8.35
N TYR A 8 -10.05 1.16 -8.04
CA TYR A 8 -10.44 2.57 -7.98
C TYR A 8 -9.71 3.31 -6.87
N LEU A 9 -9.46 4.60 -7.09
CA LEU A 9 -8.88 5.52 -6.13
C LEU A 9 -9.95 6.50 -5.64
N PHE A 10 -9.88 6.92 -4.38
CA PHE A 10 -10.64 8.05 -3.85
C PHE A 10 -9.85 8.76 -2.74
N ASP A 11 -10.21 10.00 -2.46
CA ASP A 11 -9.61 10.78 -1.39
C ASP A 11 -10.52 10.82 -0.16
N TYR A 12 -9.93 10.64 1.01
CA TYR A 12 -10.55 10.80 2.32
C TYR A 12 -9.50 11.23 3.35
N LYS A 13 -9.82 12.25 4.18
CA LYS A 13 -8.91 12.81 5.21
C LYS A 13 -7.50 13.14 4.70
N LYS A 14 -7.40 13.77 3.52
CA LYS A 14 -6.13 14.15 2.86
C LYS A 14 -5.24 12.95 2.48
N GLN A 15 -5.80 11.74 2.44
CA GLN A 15 -5.13 10.55 1.96
C GLN A 15 -5.88 9.98 0.76
N THR A 16 -5.13 9.44 -0.20
CA THR A 16 -5.68 8.69 -1.32
C THR A 16 -5.70 7.20 -0.97
N TRP A 17 -6.86 6.59 -1.15
CA TRP A 17 -7.17 5.20 -0.85
C TRP A 17 -7.45 4.45 -2.14
N LYS A 18 -6.84 3.28 -2.31
CA LYS A 18 -7.12 2.35 -3.41
C LYS A 18 -7.99 1.22 -2.91
N VAL A 19 -9.09 0.95 -3.60
CA VAL A 19 -9.92 -0.23 -3.37
C VAL A 19 -9.12 -1.46 -3.82
N THR A 20 -8.78 -2.32 -2.87
CA THR A 20 -8.10 -3.59 -3.15
C THR A 20 -9.10 -4.72 -3.30
N ASP A 21 -10.11 -4.76 -2.42
CA ASP A 21 -11.12 -5.81 -2.38
C ASP A 21 -12.51 -5.28 -2.03
N ILE A 22 -13.52 -6.10 -2.32
CA ILE A 22 -14.93 -5.78 -2.12
C ILE A 22 -15.62 -7.01 -1.56
N TYR A 23 -16.21 -6.86 -0.39
CA TYR A 23 -16.98 -7.89 0.29
C TYR A 23 -18.44 -7.47 0.35
N LYS A 24 -19.35 -8.43 0.21
CA LYS A 24 -20.80 -8.17 0.32
C LYS A 24 -21.39 -9.07 1.36
N ILE A 25 -21.95 -8.46 2.39
CA ILE A 25 -22.60 -9.18 3.48
C ILE A 25 -24.09 -8.99 3.32
N LYS A 26 -24.82 -10.11 3.34
CA LYS A 26 -26.27 -10.10 3.49
C LYS A 26 -26.56 -10.55 4.91
N TRP A 27 -27.15 -9.66 5.70
CA TRP A 27 -27.54 -9.95 7.07
C TRP A 27 -28.89 -10.65 7.11
N ASP A 28 -29.12 -11.42 8.16
CA ASP A 28 -30.31 -12.26 8.31
C ASP A 28 -31.58 -11.41 8.54
N ASP A 29 -31.44 -10.17 9.01
CA ASP A 29 -32.52 -9.16 9.10
C ASP A 29 -32.93 -8.58 7.73
N GLY A 30 -32.19 -8.93 6.67
CA GLY A 30 -32.42 -8.49 5.29
C GLY A 30 -31.68 -7.21 4.91
N SER A 31 -30.95 -6.58 5.82
CA SER A 31 -30.03 -5.49 5.49
C SER A 31 -28.83 -6.01 4.69
N GLN A 32 -28.12 -5.09 4.03
CA GLN A 32 -26.97 -5.42 3.19
C GLN A 32 -25.82 -4.48 3.46
N THR A 33 -24.63 -5.05 3.56
CA THR A 33 -23.39 -4.30 3.66
C THR A 33 -22.54 -4.53 2.44
N THR A 34 -21.99 -3.46 1.87
CA THR A 34 -20.84 -3.53 0.97
C THR A 34 -19.63 -2.95 1.67
N GLU A 35 -18.63 -3.79 1.90
CA GLU A 35 -17.36 -3.39 2.48
C GLU A 35 -16.30 -3.29 1.37
N TYR A 36 -15.58 -2.18 1.33
CA TYR A 36 -14.45 -1.97 0.44
C TYR A 36 -13.18 -1.97 1.27
N GLN A 37 -12.35 -3.01 1.11
CA GLN A 37 -10.99 -2.97 1.64
C GLN A 37 -10.20 -1.95 0.84
N VAL A 38 -9.57 -1.04 1.56
CA VAL A 38 -8.81 0.06 0.96
C VAL A 38 -7.43 0.12 1.55
N LYS A 39 -6.45 0.41 0.69
CA LYS A 39 -5.05 0.56 1.07
C LYS A 39 -4.57 1.94 0.64
N ASN A 40 -3.76 2.61 1.45
CA ASN A 40 -3.10 3.85 1.03
C ASN A 40 -1.69 3.58 0.49
N LYS A 41 -1.01 4.62 0.00
CA LYS A 41 0.37 4.50 -0.53
C LYS A 41 1.39 3.99 0.48
N LYS A 42 1.17 4.20 1.80
CA LYS A 42 2.06 3.73 2.87
C LYS A 42 1.79 2.27 3.26
N GLY A 43 0.74 1.68 2.71
CA GLY A 43 0.34 0.32 2.98
C GLY A 43 -0.63 0.16 4.15
N GLU A 44 -1.12 1.25 4.74
CA GLU A 44 -2.17 1.19 5.76
C GLU A 44 -3.46 0.67 5.14
N VAL A 45 -4.08 -0.31 5.79
CA VAL A 45 -5.33 -0.93 5.36
C VAL A 45 -6.47 -0.41 6.22
N ARG A 46 -7.59 -0.05 5.59
CA ARG A 46 -8.84 0.38 6.20
C ARG A 46 -10.01 -0.21 5.42
N TYR A 47 -11.21 -0.07 5.95
CA TYR A 47 -12.42 -0.62 5.34
C TYR A 47 -13.48 0.47 5.27
N LEU A 48 -13.89 0.81 4.04
CA LEU A 48 -15.03 1.69 3.83
C LEU A 48 -16.27 0.81 3.74
N MET A 49 -17.20 0.99 4.67
CA MET A 49 -18.42 0.19 4.76
C MET A 49 -19.63 1.04 4.38
N LEU A 50 -20.47 0.51 3.50
CA LEU A 50 -21.74 1.08 3.09
C LEU A 50 -22.85 0.12 3.49
N GLU A 51 -23.76 0.59 4.32
CA GLU A 51 -24.89 -0.21 4.79
C GLU A 51 -26.21 0.26 4.16
N PHE A 52 -27.02 -0.72 3.77
CA PHE A 52 -28.29 -0.52 3.10
C PHE A 52 -29.41 -1.19 3.90
N VAL A 53 -30.05 -0.39 4.75
CA VAL A 53 -31.26 -0.80 5.47
C VAL A 53 -32.50 -0.32 4.71
N ARG A 54 -33.51 -1.19 4.59
CA ARG A 54 -34.71 -0.91 3.80
C ARG A 54 -35.42 0.35 4.31
N LYS A 55 -35.74 1.28 3.41
CA LYS A 55 -36.37 2.59 3.69
C LYS A 55 -35.51 3.56 4.53
N GLN A 56 -34.24 3.24 4.79
CA GLN A 56 -33.31 4.15 5.44
C GLN A 56 -32.31 4.72 4.43
N LYS A 57 -31.65 5.82 4.82
CA LYS A 57 -30.55 6.39 4.05
C LYS A 57 -29.31 5.51 4.23
N THR A 58 -28.57 5.26 3.16
CA THR A 58 -27.27 4.55 3.23
C THR A 58 -26.35 5.21 4.25
N SER A 59 -25.88 4.41 5.21
CA SER A 59 -24.85 4.82 6.18
C SER A 59 -23.46 4.59 5.56
N PHE A 60 -22.50 5.39 5.98
CA PHE A 60 -21.11 5.28 5.54
C PHE A 60 -20.23 5.27 6.78
N THR A 61 -19.42 4.24 6.92
CA THR A 61 -18.51 4.07 8.05
C THR A 61 -17.12 3.70 7.57
N PHE A 62 -16.10 4.08 8.33
CA PHE A 62 -14.70 3.84 7.99
C PHE A 62 -14.00 3.15 9.15
N TRP A 63 -13.47 1.95 8.89
CA TRP A 63 -13.06 0.99 9.91
C TRP A 63 -11.58 0.65 9.84
N GLU A 64 -11.04 0.26 10.99
CA GLU A 64 -9.73 -0.35 11.16
C GLU A 64 -9.85 -1.65 11.97
N LYS A 65 -9.17 -2.71 11.51
CA LYS A 65 -9.02 -3.95 12.28
C LYS A 65 -7.98 -3.76 13.39
N ILE A 66 -8.22 -4.34 14.55
CA ILE A 66 -7.30 -4.37 15.68
C ILE A 66 -6.28 -5.49 15.46
N ALA A 67 -5.01 -5.13 15.32
CA ALA A 67 -3.95 -6.11 15.05
C ALA A 67 -3.58 -6.95 16.29
N ASP A 68 -3.61 -6.37 17.49
CA ASP A 68 -3.24 -7.06 18.73
C ASP A 68 -4.48 -7.36 19.58
N ILE A 69 -5.17 -8.45 19.21
CA ILE A 69 -6.37 -8.94 19.91
C ILE A 69 -6.05 -9.29 21.36
N ASN A 70 -4.87 -9.86 21.65
CA ASN A 70 -4.48 -10.23 23.01
C ASN A 70 -4.37 -9.00 23.92
N GLN A 71 -3.76 -7.92 23.44
CA GLN A 71 -3.67 -6.66 24.17
C GLN A 71 -5.06 -6.03 24.36
N PHE A 72 -5.92 -6.11 23.35
CA PHE A 72 -7.32 -5.68 23.49
C PHE A 72 -8.04 -6.44 24.60
N LEU A 73 -8.01 -7.78 24.57
CA LEU A 73 -8.69 -8.62 25.58
C LEU A 73 -8.20 -8.32 27.00
N LYS A 74 -6.90 -8.07 27.19
CA LYS A 74 -6.34 -7.63 28.48
C LYS A 74 -6.87 -6.26 28.96
N THR A 75 -7.24 -5.40 28.02
CA THR A 75 -7.72 -4.04 28.32
C THR A 75 -9.19 -4.08 28.76
N ILE A 76 -10.03 -4.90 28.11
CA ILE A 76 -11.48 -4.94 28.36
C ILE A 76 -11.91 -5.90 29.47
N SER A 77 -11.04 -6.80 29.93
CA SER A 77 -11.37 -7.88 30.88
C SER A 77 -11.67 -7.43 32.32
N LYS A 78 -11.92 -6.14 32.55
CA LYS A 78 -12.09 -5.56 33.90
C LYS A 78 -13.33 -4.68 34.07
N THR A 79 -14.15 -4.49 33.05
CA THR A 79 -15.15 -3.42 33.09
C THR A 79 -16.48 -3.80 33.74
N GLU A 80 -17.02 -5.01 33.55
CA GLU A 80 -18.38 -5.34 34.05
C GLU A 80 -18.64 -6.84 34.33
N ALA A 81 -19.73 -7.13 35.05
CA ALA A 81 -20.23 -8.47 35.35
C ALA A 81 -21.20 -9.03 34.29
N ASP A 82 -21.70 -8.18 33.40
CA ASP A 82 -22.66 -8.51 32.35
C ASP A 82 -21.94 -8.78 31.02
N PHE A 83 -22.31 -9.88 30.36
CA PHE A 83 -21.64 -10.34 29.15
C PHE A 83 -22.64 -10.72 28.05
N VAL A 84 -22.18 -10.58 26.81
CA VAL A 84 -22.78 -11.16 25.61
C VAL A 84 -21.83 -12.21 25.04
N SER A 85 -22.37 -13.23 24.41
CA SER A 85 -21.59 -14.35 23.87
C SER A 85 -21.70 -14.45 22.36
N ILE A 86 -20.56 -14.75 21.74
CA ILE A 86 -20.45 -15.11 20.33
C ILE A 86 -19.64 -16.40 20.25
N GLY A 87 -20.23 -17.46 19.71
CA GLY A 87 -19.72 -18.82 19.88
C GLY A 87 -19.57 -19.17 21.37
N SER A 88 -18.39 -19.65 21.76
CA SER A 88 -18.02 -19.95 23.15
C SER A 88 -17.38 -18.77 23.89
N ALA A 89 -17.08 -17.67 23.19
CA ALA A 89 -16.44 -16.48 23.75
C ALA A 89 -17.46 -15.55 24.42
N LYS A 90 -17.02 -14.83 25.46
CA LYS A 90 -17.82 -13.85 26.20
C LYS A 90 -17.14 -12.49 26.17
N PHE A 91 -17.93 -11.46 25.92
CA PHE A 91 -17.48 -10.07 25.87
C PHE A 91 -18.36 -9.21 26.78
N PRO A 92 -17.80 -8.23 27.51
CA PRO A 92 -18.58 -7.33 28.36
C PRO A 92 -19.62 -6.58 27.54
N LYS A 93 -20.82 -6.35 28.09
CA LYS A 93 -21.81 -5.49 27.42
C LYS A 93 -21.34 -4.04 27.32
N GLN A 94 -20.50 -3.58 28.24
CA GLN A 94 -19.86 -2.28 28.14
C GLN A 94 -18.37 -2.36 28.49
N PHE A 95 -17.56 -1.60 27.75
CA PHE A 95 -16.13 -1.48 28.03
C PHE A 95 -15.56 -0.14 27.52
N GLN A 96 -14.38 0.21 28.02
CA GLN A 96 -13.62 1.35 27.51
C GLN A 96 -12.49 0.89 26.58
N TYR A 97 -12.39 1.54 25.43
CA TYR A 97 -11.28 1.36 24.50
C TYR A 97 -10.91 2.68 23.85
N LYS A 98 -9.61 3.03 23.85
CA LYS A 98 -9.09 4.31 23.32
C LYS A 98 -9.88 5.55 23.81
N ASN A 99 -10.22 5.59 25.11
CA ASN A 99 -10.99 6.66 25.76
C ASN A 99 -12.43 6.83 25.20
N VAL A 100 -13.02 5.74 24.70
CA VAL A 100 -14.41 5.68 24.26
C VAL A 100 -15.10 4.58 25.05
N THR A 101 -16.26 4.89 25.62
CA THR A 101 -17.16 3.89 26.19
C THR A 101 -17.99 3.32 25.05
N TYR A 102 -17.90 2.01 24.87
CA TYR A 102 -18.71 1.26 23.93
C TYR A 102 -19.74 0.44 24.69
N THR A 103 -20.99 0.53 24.27
CA THR A 103 -22.12 -0.22 24.82
C THR A 103 -22.65 -1.15 23.74
N PHE A 104 -22.93 -2.40 24.11
CA PHE A 104 -23.50 -3.40 23.24
C PHE A 104 -24.83 -2.91 22.69
N ASP A 105 -24.95 -2.91 21.37
CA ASP A 105 -26.14 -2.48 20.65
C ASP A 105 -26.94 -3.72 20.23
N GLU A 106 -26.34 -4.53 19.36
CA GLU A 106 -27.02 -5.68 18.79
C GLU A 106 -26.09 -6.84 18.42
N ARG A 107 -26.73 -7.98 18.14
CA ARG A 107 -26.10 -9.13 17.53
C ARG A 107 -26.67 -9.32 16.14
N CYS A 108 -25.78 -9.34 15.15
CA CYS A 108 -26.12 -9.49 13.75
C CYS A 108 -25.47 -10.74 13.17
N ASP A 109 -26.28 -11.61 12.58
CA ASP A 109 -25.82 -12.81 11.91
C ASP A 109 -26.01 -12.63 10.40
N GLY A 110 -25.04 -13.08 9.59
CA GLY A 110 -25.05 -12.82 8.15
C GLY A 110 -24.16 -13.75 7.34
N THR A 111 -24.24 -13.60 6.02
CA THR A 111 -23.41 -14.34 5.06
C THR A 111 -22.61 -13.38 4.20
N CYS A 112 -21.29 -13.47 4.32
CA CYS A 112 -20.37 -12.77 3.45
C CYS A 112 -20.20 -13.53 2.13
N HIS A 113 -20.22 -12.80 1.03
CA HIS A 113 -20.01 -13.32 -0.31
C HIS A 113 -18.73 -12.74 -0.89
N TYR A 114 -17.77 -13.63 -1.12
CA TYR A 114 -16.56 -13.38 -1.88
C TYR A 114 -16.81 -13.77 -3.35
N ASP A 115 -15.81 -13.59 -4.22
CA ASP A 115 -15.97 -13.93 -5.63
C ASP A 115 -16.10 -15.44 -5.87
N TYR A 116 -15.52 -16.27 -5.00
CA TYR A 116 -15.41 -17.72 -5.17
C TYR A 116 -15.93 -18.54 -3.98
N GLU A 117 -16.27 -17.89 -2.86
CA GLU A 117 -16.74 -18.56 -1.65
C GLU A 117 -17.77 -17.73 -0.90
N THR A 118 -18.48 -18.37 0.01
CA THR A 118 -19.42 -17.74 0.94
C THR A 118 -19.12 -18.22 2.34
N GLU A 119 -19.18 -17.32 3.30
CA GLU A 119 -18.81 -17.60 4.68
C GLU A 119 -19.87 -17.02 5.62
N ARG A 120 -20.08 -17.69 6.76
CA ARG A 120 -20.94 -17.15 7.81
C ARG A 120 -20.17 -16.17 8.66
N VAL A 121 -20.87 -15.11 9.08
CA VAL A 121 -20.36 -14.13 10.02
C VAL A 121 -21.40 -13.92 11.11
N ASN A 122 -20.97 -14.02 12.35
CA ASN A 122 -21.70 -13.53 13.51
C ASN A 122 -21.02 -12.24 13.98
N SER A 123 -21.77 -11.20 14.31
CA SER A 123 -21.25 -9.92 14.77
C SER A 123 -21.89 -9.55 16.10
N LEU A 124 -21.06 -9.11 17.05
CA LEU A 124 -21.50 -8.31 18.19
C LEU A 124 -21.13 -6.87 17.89
N ASP A 125 -22.14 -6.03 17.75
CA ASP A 125 -21.96 -4.62 17.41
C ASP A 125 -22.15 -3.77 18.67
N TYR A 126 -21.27 -2.78 18.81
CA TYR A 126 -21.28 -1.83 19.91
C TYR A 126 -21.17 -0.43 19.34
N THR A 127 -21.82 0.52 20.01
CA THR A 127 -21.81 1.94 19.68
C THR A 127 -21.46 2.76 20.91
N ASN A 128 -21.07 4.02 20.70
CA ASN A 128 -20.99 4.99 21.78
C ASN A 128 -22.29 5.81 21.86
N ASP A 129 -22.44 6.59 22.93
CA ASP A 129 -23.70 7.30 23.25
C ASP A 129 -24.23 8.26 22.17
N ASP A 130 -23.41 8.64 21.18
CA ASP A 130 -23.78 9.56 20.10
C ASP A 130 -23.81 8.92 18.71
N ASP A 131 -23.68 7.59 18.62
CA ASP A 131 -23.68 6.81 17.37
C ASP A 131 -22.67 7.29 16.31
N SER A 132 -21.55 7.86 16.76
CA SER A 132 -20.47 8.33 15.87
C SER A 132 -19.29 7.36 15.79
N LYS A 133 -19.16 6.46 16.78
CA LYS A 133 -18.08 5.49 16.88
C LYS A 133 -18.64 4.10 17.11
N PHE A 134 -18.08 3.16 16.37
CA PHE A 134 -18.53 1.79 16.36
C PHE A 134 -17.41 0.85 16.75
N PHE A 135 -17.78 -0.30 17.25
CA PHE A 135 -16.88 -1.40 17.55
C PHE A 135 -17.59 -2.70 17.19
N ALA A 136 -16.91 -3.59 16.48
CA ALA A 136 -17.47 -4.86 16.08
C ALA A 136 -16.54 -6.00 16.50
N ILE A 137 -17.16 -7.07 17.00
CA ILE A 137 -16.49 -8.35 17.28
C ILE A 137 -17.17 -9.39 16.41
N GLN A 138 -16.44 -9.86 15.40
CA GLN A 138 -16.96 -10.76 14.39
C GLN A 138 -16.35 -12.15 14.57
N LEU A 139 -17.19 -13.16 14.57
CA LEU A 139 -16.78 -14.56 14.48
C LEU A 139 -17.07 -15.03 13.07
N TRP A 140 -15.99 -15.39 12.39
CA TRP A 140 -15.95 -16.03 11.08
C TRP A 140 -15.80 -17.54 11.27
N ASP A 141 -15.71 -18.31 10.18
CA ASP A 141 -15.69 -19.77 10.28
C ASP A 141 -14.43 -20.29 11.02
N ASP A 142 -13.30 -19.61 10.85
CA ASP A 142 -12.01 -20.00 11.44
C ASP A 142 -11.33 -18.92 12.30
N GLU A 143 -11.86 -17.69 12.34
CA GLU A 143 -11.23 -16.58 13.06
C GLU A 143 -12.19 -15.66 13.82
N ILE A 144 -11.65 -14.97 14.82
CA ILE A 144 -12.30 -13.83 15.46
C ILE A 144 -11.61 -12.57 14.96
N GLU A 145 -12.41 -11.67 14.40
CA GLU A 145 -11.99 -10.34 14.01
C GLU A 145 -12.54 -9.30 14.98
N ILE A 146 -11.73 -8.28 15.27
CA ILE A 146 -12.15 -7.15 16.06
C ILE A 146 -11.81 -5.86 15.33
N SER A 147 -12.78 -4.97 15.19
CA SER A 147 -12.62 -3.74 14.43
C SER A 147 -13.27 -2.53 15.12
N THR A 148 -12.75 -1.35 14.81
CA THR A 148 -13.33 -0.07 15.26
C THR A 148 -13.63 0.82 14.08
N GLY A 149 -14.80 1.46 14.13
CA GLY A 149 -15.34 2.27 13.05
C GLY A 149 -15.70 3.67 13.49
N ILE A 150 -15.81 4.56 12.51
CA ILE A 150 -16.40 5.90 12.69
C ILE A 150 -17.42 6.18 11.60
N SER A 151 -18.45 6.94 11.95
CA SER A 151 -19.41 7.49 10.98
C SER A 151 -18.74 8.54 10.10
N ILE A 152 -19.00 8.50 8.80
CA ILE A 152 -18.50 9.47 7.84
C ILE A 152 -19.63 9.96 6.94
N LEU A 153 -19.48 11.17 6.40
CA LEU A 153 -20.39 11.68 5.38
C LEU A 153 -19.90 11.27 3.99
N LYS A 154 -20.84 10.90 3.12
CA LYS A 154 -20.54 10.69 1.70
C LYS A 154 -19.78 11.86 1.05
N SER A 155 -20.05 13.10 1.46
CA SER A 155 -19.37 14.30 0.95
C SER A 155 -17.90 14.41 1.35
N GLN A 156 -17.44 13.62 2.33
CA GLN A 156 -16.03 13.54 2.73
C GLN A 156 -15.22 12.63 1.80
N ILE A 157 -15.87 11.83 0.96
CA ILE A 157 -15.25 11.02 -0.08
C ILE A 157 -15.25 11.83 -1.37
N SER A 158 -14.07 12.09 -1.92
CA SER A 158 -13.92 12.91 -3.13
C SER A 158 -12.95 12.27 -4.13
N ASN A 159 -12.80 12.91 -5.29
CA ASN A 159 -11.79 12.56 -6.30
C ASN A 159 -11.79 11.07 -6.67
N ILE A 160 -12.98 10.49 -6.86
CA ILE A 160 -13.11 9.09 -7.27
C ILE A 160 -12.58 8.94 -8.70
N GLN A 161 -11.57 8.08 -8.89
CA GLN A 161 -10.91 7.83 -10.16
C GLN A 161 -10.88 6.33 -10.47
N GLU A 162 -11.11 5.96 -11.73
CA GLU A 162 -11.12 4.56 -12.18
C GLU A 162 -9.72 3.96 -12.38
N ARG A 163 -8.65 4.72 -12.08
CA ARG A 163 -7.26 4.33 -12.38
C ARG A 163 -6.74 3.26 -11.43
N THR A 164 -6.11 2.22 -11.98
CA THR A 164 -5.59 1.03 -11.28
C THR A 164 -4.25 1.22 -10.56
N THR A 165 -3.52 2.31 -10.82
CA THR A 165 -2.18 2.55 -10.27
C THR A 165 -2.17 3.81 -9.43
N PHE A 166 -1.65 3.71 -8.20
CA PHE A 166 -1.14 4.88 -7.51
C PHE A 166 -0.09 5.52 -8.43
N ILE A 167 -0.20 6.81 -8.73
CA ILE A 167 0.90 7.48 -9.40
C ILE A 167 2.08 7.47 -8.41
N SER A 168 3.00 6.54 -8.61
CA SER A 168 4.28 6.43 -7.91
C SER A 168 5.38 7.02 -8.80
N SER A 169 6.35 7.68 -8.18
CA SER A 169 7.65 7.99 -8.77
C SER A 169 8.38 6.72 -9.25
N ASP A 170 7.99 5.56 -8.74
CA ASP A 170 8.60 4.26 -9.04
C ASP A 170 8.28 3.77 -10.45
N SER A 171 7.21 4.25 -11.09
CA SER A 171 6.91 3.87 -12.49
C SER A 171 7.99 4.33 -13.47
N VAL A 172 8.72 5.40 -13.16
CA VAL A 172 9.88 5.87 -13.93
C VAL A 172 11.07 4.95 -13.68
N TRP A 173 11.29 4.49 -12.44
CA TRP A 173 12.39 3.58 -12.10
C TRP A 173 12.17 2.16 -12.61
N ASP A 174 10.93 1.66 -12.64
CA ASP A 174 10.56 0.38 -13.26
C ASP A 174 10.68 0.43 -14.79
N PHE A 175 10.36 1.58 -15.41
CA PHE A 175 10.61 1.79 -16.83
C PHE A 175 12.12 1.84 -17.11
N ILE A 176 12.89 2.60 -16.32
CA ILE A 176 14.34 2.68 -16.44
C ILE A 176 14.99 1.31 -16.20
N SER A 177 14.53 0.52 -15.23
CA SER A 177 15.10 -0.81 -14.93
C SER A 177 14.80 -1.81 -16.04
N LYS A 178 13.55 -1.84 -16.54
CA LYS A 178 13.13 -2.73 -17.63
C LYS A 178 13.83 -2.43 -18.95
N TYR A 179 14.13 -1.16 -19.21
CA TYR A 179 14.82 -0.73 -20.43
C TYR A 179 16.28 -0.32 -20.18
N PHE A 180 16.85 -0.64 -19.02
CA PHE A 180 18.17 -0.16 -18.58
C PHE A 180 19.27 -0.48 -19.60
N VAL A 181 19.30 -1.74 -20.04
CA VAL A 181 20.25 -2.21 -21.05
C VAL A 181 20.04 -1.49 -22.38
N GLY A 182 18.78 -1.31 -22.78
CA GLY A 182 18.43 -0.57 -24.00
C GLY A 182 18.89 0.88 -23.94
N ILE A 183 18.61 1.57 -22.84
CA ILE A 183 18.98 2.97 -22.57
C ILE A 183 20.50 3.15 -22.58
N ILE A 184 21.25 2.23 -21.96
CA ILE A 184 22.72 2.24 -22.02
C ILE A 184 23.20 2.06 -23.46
N PHE A 185 22.59 1.14 -24.21
CA PHE A 185 22.98 0.88 -25.60
C PHE A 185 22.71 2.08 -26.51
N THR A 186 21.56 2.76 -26.36
CA THR A 186 21.26 3.99 -27.10
C THR A 186 22.17 5.14 -26.69
N LEU A 187 22.45 5.30 -25.39
CA LEU A 187 23.39 6.31 -24.91
C LEU A 187 24.80 6.07 -25.44
N PHE A 188 25.26 4.82 -25.46
CA PHE A 188 26.56 4.44 -26.01
C PHE A 188 26.62 4.71 -27.52
N MET A 189 25.57 4.32 -28.27
CA MET A 189 25.47 4.61 -29.71
C MET A 189 25.47 6.12 -29.99
N LEU A 190 24.70 6.90 -29.22
CA LEU A 190 24.71 8.37 -29.31
C LEU A 190 26.10 8.95 -29.01
N MET A 191 26.79 8.46 -27.97
CA MET A 191 28.14 8.88 -27.63
C MET A 191 29.13 8.56 -28.76
N THR A 192 29.08 7.35 -29.33
CA THR A 192 29.93 6.99 -30.47
C THR A 192 29.64 7.82 -31.71
N PHE A 193 28.37 8.20 -31.95
CA PHE A 193 28.00 9.06 -33.06
C PHE A 193 28.49 10.50 -32.86
N LEU A 194 28.41 11.01 -31.63
CA LEU A 194 28.95 12.32 -31.25
C LEU A 194 30.48 12.34 -31.36
N LEU A 195 31.18 11.29 -30.91
CA LEU A 195 32.62 11.15 -31.02
C LEU A 195 33.10 11.02 -32.48
N ASN A 196 32.35 10.31 -33.33
CA ASN A 196 32.65 10.24 -34.77
C ASN A 196 32.52 11.60 -35.46
N LYS A 197 31.63 12.48 -35.00
CA LYS A 197 31.55 13.86 -35.49
C LYS A 197 32.69 14.75 -35.01
N CYS A 198 33.36 14.40 -33.90
CA CYS A 198 34.57 15.09 -33.43
C CYS A 198 35.87 14.50 -34.04
N SER A 199 35.80 13.36 -34.73
CA SER A 199 36.96 12.66 -35.30
C SER A 199 37.36 13.13 -36.71
N SER A 200 36.70 14.14 -37.27
CA SER A 200 37.13 14.75 -38.54
C SER A 200 38.18 15.83 -38.31
N ASN A 201 39.30 15.48 -37.66
CA ASN A 201 40.53 16.23 -37.85
C ASN A 201 41.40 15.41 -38.77
N SER A 202 41.44 15.81 -40.04
CA SER A 202 42.49 15.40 -40.96
C SER A 202 43.82 15.59 -40.24
N TRP A 203 44.61 14.52 -40.15
CA TRP A 203 46.01 14.61 -39.77
C TRP A 203 46.73 15.28 -40.94
N ASP A 204 46.56 16.59 -41.04
CA ASP A 204 47.25 17.41 -42.02
C ASP A 204 48.70 17.47 -41.54
N GLY A 205 49.61 16.93 -42.35
CA GLY A 205 51.02 16.69 -42.02
C GLY A 205 51.86 17.95 -41.92
N ASN A 206 51.28 19.08 -41.48
CA ASN A 206 51.97 20.34 -41.36
C ASN A 206 52.60 20.44 -39.95
N ARG A 207 53.90 20.14 -39.89
CA ARG A 207 54.70 20.18 -38.68
C ARG A 207 54.91 21.63 -38.25
N ASP A 208 54.23 22.07 -37.18
CA ASP A 208 54.59 23.31 -36.49
C ASP A 208 55.73 23.03 -35.49
N PRO A 209 56.92 23.61 -35.68
CA PRO A 209 58.06 23.42 -34.78
C PRO A 209 57.89 24.04 -33.37
N ASN A 210 56.80 24.78 -33.11
CA ASN A 210 56.58 25.46 -31.82
C ASN A 210 55.46 24.86 -30.94
N ASP A 211 55.02 23.62 -31.21
CA ASP A 211 54.07 22.93 -30.32
C ASP A 211 54.73 22.54 -28.97
N SER A 212 54.43 23.33 -27.94
CA SER A 212 54.95 23.20 -26.57
C SER A 212 54.36 22.03 -25.76
N THR A 213 53.43 21.24 -26.33
CA THR A 213 52.83 20.11 -25.62
C THR A 213 53.57 18.78 -25.79
N LYS A 214 54.65 18.74 -26.59
CA LYS A 214 55.48 17.54 -26.76
C LYS A 214 56.80 17.67 -26.00
N VAL A 215 56.92 16.88 -24.93
CA VAL A 215 58.16 16.73 -24.15
C VAL A 215 59.23 16.11 -25.06
N TYR A 216 60.23 16.91 -25.43
CA TYR A 216 61.43 16.47 -26.11
C TYR A 216 62.17 15.45 -25.24
N ARG A 217 62.01 14.15 -25.53
CA ARG A 217 62.90 13.12 -24.98
C ARG A 217 64.19 13.15 -25.77
N ASN A 218 65.15 13.92 -25.24
CA ASN A 218 66.52 13.97 -25.70
C ASN A 218 67.13 12.56 -25.66
N SER A 219 67.35 11.98 -26.83
CA SER A 219 68.01 10.69 -27.00
C SER A 219 69.52 10.88 -26.86
N ASN A 220 70.02 10.82 -25.63
CA ASN A 220 71.44 10.59 -25.39
C ASN A 220 71.64 9.70 -24.16
N ASN A 221 72.13 8.49 -24.46
CA ASN A 221 72.97 7.60 -23.66
C ASN A 221 72.65 7.42 -22.18
N TYR A 222 72.29 6.20 -21.78
CA TYR A 222 73.14 5.37 -20.92
C TYR A 222 72.72 3.90 -21.05
N TYR A 223 73.54 3.13 -21.75
CA TYR A 223 73.58 1.68 -21.61
C TYR A 223 73.88 1.34 -20.15
N ARG A 224 72.98 0.60 -19.50
CA ARG A 224 73.37 -0.39 -18.48
C ARG A 224 72.50 -1.62 -18.65
N GLY A 225 73.07 -2.61 -19.34
CA GLY A 225 72.61 -3.97 -19.25
C GLY A 225 72.72 -4.46 -17.81
N ARG A 226 71.69 -5.16 -17.35
CA ARG A 226 71.84 -6.20 -16.34
C ARG A 226 71.27 -7.48 -16.89
N SER A 227 72.22 -8.37 -17.16
CA SER A 227 72.05 -9.78 -17.37
C SER A 227 71.50 -10.49 -16.14
N SER A 228 70.86 -11.61 -16.43
CA SER A 228 71.08 -12.92 -15.81
C SER A 228 70.10 -13.37 -14.74
N ARG A 229 69.61 -14.59 -15.02
CA ARG A 229 69.22 -15.68 -14.09
C ARG A 229 67.89 -15.42 -13.38
N GLY A 230 66.90 -16.30 -13.46
CA GLY A 230 66.95 -17.75 -13.59
C GLY A 230 66.09 -18.36 -12.48
N PHE A 231 65.62 -19.59 -12.71
CA PHE A 231 64.75 -20.42 -11.87
C PHE A 231 63.26 -20.02 -11.91
N GLY A 232 62.30 -20.87 -12.27
CA GLY A 232 62.33 -22.32 -12.50
C GLY A 232 61.22 -22.98 -11.69
N LYS A 233 60.38 -23.74 -12.40
CA LYS A 233 59.30 -24.64 -11.95
C LYS A 233 58.04 -24.01 -11.37
#